data_AF-A0A2V9FQH2-F1
#
_entry.id   AF-A0A2V9FQH2-F1
#
_cell.length_a   1.000
_cell.length_b   1.000
_cell.length_c   1.000
_cell.angle_alpha   90.00
_cell.angle_beta   90.00
_cell.angle_gamma   90.00
#
_symmetry.space_group_name_H-M   'P 1'
#
loop_
_entity.id
_entity.type
_entity.pdbx_description
1 polymer ?
#
loop_
_entity_poly.entity_id
_entity_poly.type
_entity_poly.pdbx_seq_one_letter_code
_entity_poly.pdbx_strand_id
1 'polypeptide(L)'
;MYIATIPNRNSPPAILLRQAYRENGKVKNRTLANLSHWQSARIEALRRALRGEFDHASRSAEPTLGPIFGLLYVLKQIADGLGITAALSNTTLGKLALFLVLARLPHQGSRLSAVRWAEDHAVNEVLGLTSFDEDDLYAALDDLCTRQEKIERALYR
;
A
#
# COMPACT_ATOMS: atom_id res chain seq x y z
N MET A 1 -31.22 -0.02 -17.14
CA MET A 1 -30.87 -0.57 -18.47
C MET A 1 -30.14 -1.88 -18.24
N TYR A 2 -30.10 -2.79 -19.21
CA TYR A 2 -29.42 -4.08 -19.07
C TYR A 2 -28.90 -4.59 -20.42
N ILE A 3 -27.90 -5.48 -20.39
CA ILE A 3 -27.38 -6.16 -21.59
C ILE A 3 -28.04 -7.53 -21.70
N ALA A 4 -28.72 -7.78 -22.82
CA ALA A 4 -29.31 -9.06 -23.17
C ALA A 4 -28.49 -9.77 -24.25
N THR A 5 -28.35 -11.08 -24.11
CA THR A 5 -27.78 -11.96 -25.15
C THR A 5 -28.93 -12.73 -25.79
N ILE A 6 -29.20 -12.46 -27.06
CA ILE A 6 -30.29 -13.09 -27.81
C ILE A 6 -29.69 -14.17 -28.72
N PRO A 7 -30.04 -15.46 -28.52
CA PRO A 7 -29.52 -16.52 -29.36
C PRO A 7 -30.05 -16.38 -30.79
N ASN A 8 -29.18 -16.62 -31.77
CA ASN A 8 -29.55 -16.74 -33.18
C ASN A 8 -29.34 -18.19 -33.63
N ARG A 9 -30.16 -18.68 -34.58
CA ARG A 9 -30.07 -20.07 -35.05
C ARG A 9 -28.81 -20.33 -35.88
N ASN A 10 -28.46 -19.39 -36.76
CA ASN A 10 -27.41 -19.58 -37.79
C ASN A 10 -26.31 -18.51 -37.71
N SER A 11 -26.25 -17.73 -36.64
CA SER A 11 -25.27 -16.65 -36.48
C SER A 11 -24.91 -16.48 -35.00
N PRO A 12 -23.81 -15.77 -34.69
CA PRO A 12 -23.48 -15.44 -33.30
C PRO A 12 -24.64 -14.69 -32.61
N PRO A 13 -24.79 -14.85 -31.28
CA PRO A 13 -25.88 -14.23 -30.54
C PRO A 13 -25.79 -12.71 -30.61
N ALA A 14 -26.95 -12.05 -30.72
CA ALA A 14 -27.01 -10.60 -30.67
C ALA A 14 -26.87 -10.11 -29.23
N ILE A 15 -25.97 -9.15 -29.01
CA ILE A 15 -25.74 -8.53 -27.70
C ILE A 15 -26.39 -7.15 -27.74
N LEU A 16 -27.44 -6.93 -26.94
CA LEU A 16 -28.29 -5.73 -27.03
C LEU A 16 -28.31 -4.98 -25.70
N LEU A 17 -28.14 -3.66 -25.74
CA LEU A 17 -28.50 -2.78 -24.63
C LEU A 17 -29.99 -2.52 -24.66
N ARG A 18 -30.69 -2.82 -23.56
CA ARG A 18 -32.14 -2.73 -23.46
C ARG A 18 -32.58 -1.93 -22.25
N GLN A 19 -33.79 -1.39 -22.33
CA GLN A 19 -34.46 -0.73 -21.22
C GLN A 19 -35.87 -1.30 -21.05
N ALA A 20 -36.17 -1.74 -19.83
CA ALA A 20 -37.53 -2.05 -19.41
C ALA A 20 -38.26 -0.74 -19.06
N TYR A 21 -39.50 -0.60 -19.50
CA TYR A 21 -40.38 0.53 -19.22
C TYR A 21 -41.83 0.05 -19.04
N ARG A 22 -42.70 0.89 -18.48
CA ARG A 22 -44.13 0.56 -18.36
C ARG A 22 -44.94 1.43 -19.30
N GLU A 23 -45.92 0.80 -19.94
CA GLU A 23 -46.87 1.46 -20.81
C GLU A 23 -48.23 0.77 -20.62
N ASN A 24 -49.27 1.54 -20.29
CA ASN A 24 -50.62 1.04 -20.02
C ASN A 24 -50.64 -0.13 -19.01
N GLY A 25 -49.90 0.02 -17.91
CA GLY A 25 -49.80 -0.99 -16.85
C GLY A 25 -48.96 -2.24 -17.19
N LYS A 26 -48.47 -2.37 -18.42
CA LYS A 26 -47.67 -3.52 -18.87
C LYS A 26 -46.19 -3.18 -18.94
N VAL A 27 -45.33 -4.11 -18.51
CA VAL A 27 -43.87 -4.00 -18.68
C VAL A 27 -43.52 -4.32 -20.13
N LYS A 28 -42.82 -3.40 -20.79
CA LYS A 28 -42.29 -3.54 -22.15
C LYS A 28 -40.79 -3.36 -22.14
N ASN A 29 -40.13 -3.86 -23.18
CA ASN A 29 -38.68 -3.73 -23.35
C ASN A 29 -38.38 -3.09 -24.70
N ARG A 30 -37.57 -2.02 -24.72
CA ARG A 30 -37.05 -1.42 -25.94
C ARG A 30 -35.55 -1.67 -26.09
N THR A 31 -35.10 -1.88 -27.32
CA THR A 31 -33.67 -1.93 -27.66
C THR A 31 -33.17 -0.50 -27.79
N LEU A 32 -32.07 -0.18 -27.09
CA LEU A 32 -31.39 1.10 -27.18
C LEU A 32 -30.20 1.05 -28.14
N ALA A 33 -29.45 -0.06 -28.13
CA ALA A 33 -28.30 -0.26 -29.01
C ALA A 33 -28.01 -1.74 -29.28
N ASN A 34 -27.40 -2.02 -30.44
CA ASN A 34 -26.82 -3.31 -30.76
C ASN A 34 -25.30 -3.27 -30.53
N LEU A 35 -24.83 -4.05 -29.55
CA LEU A 35 -23.44 -4.13 -29.10
C LEU A 35 -22.71 -5.36 -29.65
N SER A 36 -23.31 -6.12 -30.58
CA SER A 36 -22.73 -7.38 -31.07
C SER A 36 -21.37 -7.21 -31.75
N HIS A 37 -21.05 -5.99 -32.19
CA HIS A 37 -19.77 -5.63 -32.81
C HIS A 37 -18.70 -5.21 -31.79
N TRP A 38 -19.04 -5.11 -30.49
CA TRP A 38 -18.08 -4.76 -29.46
C TRP A 38 -17.22 -5.95 -29.07
N GLN A 39 -15.98 -5.66 -28.68
CA GLN A 39 -15.13 -6.65 -28.01
C GLN A 39 -15.78 -7.11 -26.69
N SER A 40 -15.64 -8.39 -26.37
CA SER A 40 -16.21 -9.01 -25.18
C SER A 40 -15.84 -8.27 -23.88
N ALA A 41 -14.59 -7.82 -23.77
CA ALA A 41 -14.12 -7.04 -22.62
C ALA A 41 -14.89 -5.74 -22.39
N ARG A 42 -15.27 -5.02 -23.47
CA ARG A 42 -16.07 -3.79 -23.37
C ARG A 42 -17.50 -4.08 -22.95
N ILE A 43 -18.07 -5.18 -23.45
CA ILE A 43 -19.41 -5.65 -23.06
C ILE A 43 -19.43 -6.00 -21.58
N GLU A 44 -18.41 -6.70 -21.09
CA GLU A 44 -18.32 -7.06 -19.67
C GLU A 44 -18.13 -5.84 -18.78
N ALA A 45 -17.26 -4.90 -19.15
CA ALA A 45 -17.12 -3.64 -18.44
C ALA A 45 -18.46 -2.88 -18.32
N LEU A 46 -19.24 -2.82 -19.40
CA LEU A 46 -20.56 -2.19 -19.38
C LEU A 46 -21.58 -2.99 -18.54
N ARG A 47 -21.51 -4.33 -18.51
CA ARG A 47 -22.36 -5.15 -17.61
C ARG A 47 -22.10 -4.79 -16.15
N ARG A 48 -20.82 -4.73 -15.75
CA ARG A 48 -20.38 -4.36 -14.40
C ARG A 48 -20.84 -2.95 -14.03
N ALA A 49 -20.70 -2.00 -14.96
CA ALA A 49 -21.17 -0.63 -14.77
C ALA A 49 -22.70 -0.56 -14.56
N LEU A 50 -23.48 -1.27 -15.37
CA LEU A 50 -24.95 -1.30 -15.25
C LEU A 50 -25.44 -2.04 -13.99
N ARG A 51 -24.61 -2.87 -13.36
CA ARG A 51 -24.87 -3.49 -12.05
C ARG A 51 -24.52 -2.58 -10.87
N GLY A 52 -23.90 -1.43 -11.13
CA GLY A 52 -23.45 -0.50 -10.10
C GLY A 52 -22.13 -0.87 -9.42
N GLU A 53 -21.33 -1.77 -10.00
CA GLU A 53 -20.04 -2.17 -9.41
C GLU A 53 -19.03 -1.01 -9.28
N PHE A 54 -19.27 0.10 -10.00
CA PHE A 54 -18.45 1.31 -9.94
C PHE A 54 -19.14 2.48 -9.21
N ASP A 55 -20.36 2.31 -8.69
CA ASP A 55 -21.12 3.40 -8.05
C ASP A 55 -20.46 3.86 -6.74
N HIS A 56 -19.64 2.98 -6.14
CA HIS A 56 -18.81 3.29 -4.98
C HIS A 56 -17.42 3.81 -5.36
N ALA A 57 -16.98 3.62 -6.62
CA ALA A 57 -15.69 4.12 -7.09
C ALA A 57 -15.68 5.65 -7.23
N SER A 58 -16.84 6.27 -7.49
CA SER A 58 -16.97 7.74 -7.49
C SER A 58 -17.07 8.35 -6.08
N ARG A 59 -17.11 7.53 -5.03
CA ARG A 59 -16.89 7.94 -3.64
C ARG A 59 -15.53 7.47 -3.14
N SER A 60 -14.55 7.40 -4.04
CA SER A 60 -13.15 7.18 -3.69
C SER A 60 -12.80 8.11 -2.54
N ALA A 61 -12.53 7.55 -1.37
CA ALA A 61 -11.82 8.24 -0.30
C ALA A 61 -10.66 9.00 -0.95
N GLU A 62 -10.41 10.23 -0.51
CA GLU A 62 -9.25 10.99 -0.98
C GLU A 62 -8.04 10.06 -0.95
N PRO A 63 -7.24 10.00 -2.03
CA PRO A 63 -6.07 9.14 -2.06
C PRO A 63 -5.21 9.48 -0.85
N THR A 64 -5.06 8.52 0.07
CA THR A 64 -4.21 8.70 1.25
C THR A 64 -2.78 8.31 0.90
N LEU A 65 -1.84 9.11 1.39
CA LEU A 65 -0.43 8.74 1.36
C LEU A 65 -0.16 7.84 2.57
N GLY A 66 0.45 6.69 2.32
CA GLY A 66 0.98 5.85 3.38
C GLY A 66 2.31 6.39 3.94
N PRO A 67 2.89 5.70 4.94
CA PRO A 67 4.18 6.09 5.51
C PRO A 67 5.30 6.14 4.47
N ILE A 68 6.27 7.02 4.71
CA ILE A 68 7.47 7.17 3.88
C ILE A 68 8.33 5.90 4.00
N PHE A 69 8.34 5.10 2.93
CA PHE A 69 9.08 3.83 2.88
C PHE A 69 10.51 4.00 2.34
N GLY A 70 10.65 4.71 1.21
CA GLY A 70 11.87 4.68 0.40
C GLY A 70 13.12 5.14 1.13
N LEU A 71 13.00 6.14 2.00
CA LEU A 71 14.11 6.70 2.77
C LEU A 71 14.72 5.66 3.73
N LEU A 72 13.91 5.09 4.62
CA LEU A 72 14.40 4.07 5.56
C LEU A 72 14.87 2.81 4.84
N TYR A 73 14.15 2.38 3.79
CA TYR A 73 14.53 1.20 3.03
C TYR A 73 15.95 1.33 2.44
N VAL A 74 16.24 2.44 1.75
CA VAL A 74 17.55 2.68 1.14
C VAL A 74 18.65 2.79 2.21
N LEU A 75 18.40 3.56 3.28
CA LEU A 75 19.36 3.69 4.37
C LEU A 75 19.66 2.36 5.05
N LYS A 76 18.66 1.50 5.22
CA LYS A 76 18.84 0.14 5.76
C LYS A 76 19.68 -0.73 4.83
N GLN A 77 19.47 -0.69 3.52
CA GLN A 77 20.30 -1.44 2.57
C GLN A 77 21.78 -1.00 2.63
N ILE A 78 22.03 0.31 2.78
CA ILE A 78 23.39 0.83 2.97
C ILE A 78 23.98 0.32 4.30
N ALA A 79 23.21 0.40 5.39
CA ALA A 79 23.64 -0.09 6.70
C ALA A 79 23.94 -1.60 6.70
N ASP A 80 23.17 -2.42 5.96
CA ASP A 80 23.48 -3.83 5.76
C ASP A 80 24.78 -4.04 5.00
N GLY A 81 24.97 -3.32 3.89
CA GLY A 81 26.17 -3.41 3.06
C GLY A 81 27.45 -2.99 3.80
N LEU A 82 27.32 -2.07 4.76
CA LEU A 82 28.40 -1.64 5.65
C LEU A 82 28.57 -2.52 6.90
N GLY A 83 27.73 -3.54 7.09
CA GLY A 83 27.78 -4.42 8.27
C GLY A 83 27.25 -3.80 9.57
N ILE A 84 26.67 -2.60 9.53
CA ILE A 84 26.12 -1.89 10.70
C ILE A 84 24.98 -2.69 11.33
N THR A 85 24.02 -3.14 10.53
CA THR A 85 22.88 -3.94 11.01
C THR A 85 23.35 -5.19 11.75
N ALA A 86 24.37 -5.87 11.21
CA ALA A 86 24.94 -7.07 11.81
C ALA A 86 25.67 -6.77 13.14
N ALA A 87 26.43 -5.67 13.20
CA ALA A 87 27.15 -5.24 14.40
C ALA A 87 26.20 -4.85 15.55
N LEU A 88 25.03 -4.28 15.24
CA LEU A 88 24.04 -3.84 16.22
C LEU A 88 23.18 -4.96 16.79
N SER A 89 23.17 -6.15 16.16
CA SER A 89 22.34 -7.32 16.45
C SER A 89 20.85 -7.16 16.10
N ASN A 90 20.13 -8.28 15.97
CA ASN A 90 18.71 -8.32 15.61
C ASN A 90 17.77 -8.25 16.83
N THR A 91 18.26 -7.82 18.00
CA THR A 91 17.42 -7.61 19.18
C THR A 91 16.59 -6.33 19.04
N THR A 92 15.57 -6.14 19.88
CA THR A 92 14.79 -4.89 19.88
C THR A 92 15.68 -3.67 20.10
N LEU A 93 16.59 -3.72 21.09
CA LEU A 93 17.57 -2.64 21.34
C LEU A 93 18.51 -2.43 20.17
N GLY A 94 18.96 -3.49 19.50
CA GLY A 94 19.78 -3.40 18.28
C GLY A 94 19.05 -2.73 17.11
N LYS A 95 17.76 -3.02 16.94
CA LYS A 95 16.91 -2.37 15.93
C LYS A 95 16.62 -0.90 16.26
N LEU A 96 16.40 -0.56 17.53
CA LEU A 96 16.23 0.83 17.98
C LEU A 96 17.53 1.63 17.80
N ALA A 97 18.68 1.02 18.11
CA ALA A 97 19.99 1.57 17.81
C ALA A 97 20.18 1.80 16.31
N LEU A 98 19.81 0.83 15.47
CA LEU A 98 19.86 0.99 14.02
C LEU A 98 18.96 2.14 13.57
N PHE A 99 17.73 2.23 14.07
CA PHE A 99 16.83 3.34 13.79
C PHE A 99 17.47 4.70 14.11
N LEU A 100 18.10 4.85 15.28
CA LEU A 100 18.81 6.08 15.66
C LEU A 100 19.97 6.42 14.71
N VAL A 101 20.74 5.42 14.27
CA VAL A 101 21.81 5.60 13.27
C VAL A 101 21.23 6.08 11.94
N LEU A 102 20.14 5.46 11.45
CA LEU A 102 19.52 5.84 10.18
C LEU A 102 18.89 7.24 10.25
N ALA A 103 18.17 7.55 11.34
CA ALA A 103 17.50 8.84 11.55
C ALA A 103 18.49 10.01 11.64
N ARG A 104 19.77 9.74 11.93
CA ARG A 104 20.81 10.78 12.01
C ARG A 104 21.11 11.44 10.67
N LEU A 105 20.83 10.79 9.55
CA LEU A 105 21.03 11.39 8.22
C LEU A 105 19.92 12.39 7.84
N PRO A 106 18.63 12.02 7.83
CA PRO A 106 17.56 12.89 7.35
C PRO A 106 16.98 13.85 8.39
N HIS A 107 17.03 13.53 9.70
CA HIS A 107 16.25 14.25 10.71
C HIS A 107 17.10 15.03 11.72
N GLN A 108 18.19 14.43 12.22
CA GLN A 108 19.16 15.06 13.14
C GLN A 108 18.57 15.64 14.45
N GLY A 109 17.36 15.23 14.87
CA GLY A 109 16.67 15.73 16.06
C GLY A 109 17.01 15.05 17.40
N SER A 110 16.27 15.42 18.44
CA SER A 110 16.26 14.73 19.75
C SER A 110 15.57 13.35 19.69
N ARG A 111 15.58 12.58 20.79
CA ARG A 111 14.86 11.29 20.90
C ARG A 111 13.36 11.49 20.70
N LEU A 112 12.74 12.46 21.37
CA LEU A 112 11.33 12.83 21.15
C LEU A 112 11.04 13.13 19.69
N SER A 113 11.93 13.90 19.08
CA SER A 113 11.80 14.28 17.69
C SER A 113 11.93 13.08 16.77
N ALA A 114 12.80 12.11 17.09
CA ALA A 114 12.95 10.87 16.33
C ALA A 114 11.71 9.96 16.47
N VAL A 115 11.10 9.86 17.65
CA VAL A 115 9.83 9.12 17.84
C VAL A 115 8.73 9.73 16.98
N ARG A 116 8.57 11.06 17.01
CA ARG A 116 7.58 11.75 16.15
C ARG A 116 7.87 11.56 14.67
N TRP A 117 9.14 11.64 14.28
CA TRP A 117 9.55 11.41 12.91
C TRP A 117 9.26 9.98 12.44
N ALA A 118 9.32 8.99 13.34
CA ALA A 118 8.97 7.60 13.03
C ALA A 118 7.50 7.43 12.63
N GLU A 119 6.59 8.28 13.11
CA GLU A 119 5.14 8.21 12.80
C GLU A 119 4.86 8.41 11.31
N ASP A 120 5.68 9.20 10.62
CA ASP A 120 5.57 9.45 9.18
C ASP A 120 6.25 8.38 8.32
N HIS A 121 6.97 7.42 8.90
CA HIS A 121 7.86 6.50 8.19
C HIS A 121 7.47 5.03 8.38
N ALA A 122 7.78 4.19 7.39
CA ALA A 122 7.48 2.75 7.41
C ALA A 122 8.47 1.96 8.30
N VAL A 123 8.57 2.34 9.59
CA VAL A 123 9.56 1.80 10.54
C VAL A 123 9.31 0.32 10.84
N ASN A 124 8.05 -0.07 10.98
CA ASN A 124 7.69 -1.47 11.20
C ASN A 124 8.04 -2.34 9.99
N GLU A 125 7.68 -1.89 8.80
CA GLU A 125 7.90 -2.63 7.56
C GLU A 125 9.40 -2.78 7.23
N VAL A 126 10.22 -1.77 7.56
CA VAL A 126 11.65 -1.76 7.24
C VAL A 126 12.51 -2.37 8.34
N LEU A 127 12.23 -2.07 9.61
CA LEU A 127 13.07 -2.45 10.75
C LEU A 127 12.42 -3.50 11.68
N GLY A 128 11.12 -3.78 11.51
CA GLY A 128 10.38 -4.70 12.37
C GLY A 128 10.22 -4.17 13.80
N LEU A 129 10.01 -2.86 13.93
CA LEU A 129 9.72 -2.14 15.18
C LEU A 129 8.27 -1.64 15.14
N THR A 130 7.43 -2.11 16.05
CA THR A 130 5.99 -1.80 16.05
C THR A 130 5.67 -0.45 16.71
N SER A 131 6.19 -0.22 17.90
CA SER A 131 5.97 0.99 18.69
C SER A 131 7.13 1.14 19.67
N PHE A 132 7.56 2.37 19.91
CA PHE A 132 8.58 2.72 20.90
C PHE A 132 8.44 4.19 21.27
N ASP A 133 8.99 4.57 22.41
CA ASP A 133 9.03 5.95 22.89
C ASP A 133 10.47 6.44 23.12
N GLU A 134 10.62 7.58 23.79
CA GLU A 134 11.93 8.15 24.08
C GLU A 134 12.76 7.29 25.02
N ASP A 135 12.12 6.65 25.99
CA ASP A 135 12.79 5.85 27.02
C ASP A 135 13.37 4.58 26.39
N ASP A 136 12.66 3.98 25.44
CA ASP A 136 13.17 2.89 24.61
C ASP A 136 14.43 3.31 23.82
N LEU A 137 14.44 4.53 23.26
CA LEU A 137 15.60 5.06 22.54
C LEU A 137 16.78 5.35 23.48
N TYR A 138 16.54 5.82 24.70
CA TYR A 138 17.59 5.98 25.71
C TYR A 138 18.15 4.63 26.15
N ALA A 139 17.30 3.62 26.39
CA ALA A 139 17.76 2.27 26.71
C ALA A 139 18.62 1.66 25.59
N ALA A 140 18.29 1.94 24.33
CA ALA A 140 19.11 1.53 23.19
C ALA A 140 20.48 2.22 23.16
N LEU A 141 20.56 3.50 23.56
CA LEU A 141 21.83 4.22 23.69
C LEU A 141 22.69 3.67 24.84
N ASP A 142 22.09 3.28 25.96
CA ASP A 142 22.80 2.66 27.08
C ASP A 142 23.38 1.28 26.71
N ASP A 143 22.60 0.47 25.98
CA ASP A 143 23.07 -0.81 25.42
C ASP A 143 24.21 -0.62 24.41
N LEU A 144 24.10 0.39 23.53
CA LEU A 144 25.17 0.76 22.61
C LEU A 144 26.46 1.09 23.35
N CYS A 145 26.37 1.92 24.39
CA CYS A 145 27.52 2.31 25.22
C CYS A 145 28.18 1.09 25.85
N THR A 146 27.38 0.17 26.41
CA THR A 146 27.87 -1.05 27.05
C THR A 146 28.58 -1.99 26.07
N ARG A 147 28.17 -1.99 24.79
CA ARG A 147 28.72 -2.87 23.74
C ARG A 147 29.69 -2.17 22.79
N GLN A 148 30.10 -0.93 23.08
CA GLN A 148 30.85 -0.07 22.16
C GLN A 148 32.09 -0.77 21.57
N GLU A 149 33.01 -1.27 22.40
CA GLU A 149 34.24 -1.93 21.91
C GLU A 149 33.94 -3.12 20.99
N LYS A 150 32.89 -3.90 21.31
CA LYS A 150 32.50 -5.06 20.51
C LYS A 150 31.97 -4.65 19.15
N ILE A 151 31.15 -3.60 19.11
CA ILE A 151 30.60 -3.03 17.86
C ILE A 151 31.74 -2.43 17.02
N GLU A 152 32.62 -1.64 17.63
CA GLU A 152 33.78 -1.05 16.95
C GLU A 152 34.69 -2.11 16.34
N ARG A 153 35.05 -3.18 17.07
CA ARG A 153 35.83 -4.30 16.51
C ARG A 153 35.12 -5.05 15.39
N ALA A 154 33.78 -5.08 15.39
CA ALA A 154 33.02 -5.70 14.32
C ALA A 154 33.02 -4.85 13.04
N LEU A 155 33.05 -3.52 13.18
CA LEU A 155 33.01 -2.56 12.07
C LEU A 155 34.40 -2.18 11.55
N TYR A 156 35.41 -2.10 12.42
CA TYR A 156 36.80 -1.91 12.04
C TYR A 156 37.36 -3.23 11.49
N ARG A 157 37.25 -3.41 10.18
CA ARG A 157 38.01 -4.37 9.39
C ARG A 157 38.68 -3.66 8.23
#